data_AF-A0A1P9WXY9-F1
#
_entry.id   AF-A0A1P9WXY9-F1
#
_cell.length_a   1.000
_cell.length_b   1.000
_cell.length_c   1.000
_cell.angle_alpha   90.00
_cell.angle_beta   90.00
_cell.angle_gamma   90.00
#
_symmetry.space_group_name_H-M   'P 1'
#
loop_
_entity.id
_entity.type
_entity.pdbx_description
1 polymer ?
#
loop_
_entity_poly.entity_id
_entity_poly.type
_entity_poly.pdbx_seq_one_letter_code
_entity_poly.pdbx_strand_id
1 'polypeptide(L)'
;MDSIMARNLLGGFSGYSPVLSPAINGMILQLYLAARDPARPRLGIERDTLELNYSTSLYTLHQYFQSETHQKAVELLQKSIFHNKPFGLYLRSFAFGASVDPPQLDLNTIDTHVQMQDEHFQFWLTRYIVPKVPFLAIENPALELRTNNSLPKIALVDDSWQSVVKSIIPVATVIVLYFGVITDGVKIEIEAIRFANRQDSTILFHSEPIVDIDISDFPNVFSWKEENFDATAILSILQTLPVCNKDLCEYVILPVKPAPPSILKDYTDGITNMGLLAGHHMLKNSMYVDAVDAFVASIASSFWSQNEYARAFAYRYLACSFSKLNKLQLAIDILEYSLDLFEKFAHENPSSVAEALQNVNEFDNIFQQFSTISRVDHLQKRLSILQLK
;
A
#
# COMPACT_ATOMS: atom_id res chain seq x y z
N MET A 1 -3.47 -29.01 -19.26
CA MET A 1 -3.68 -27.56 -19.35
C MET A 1 -2.79 -26.86 -18.33
N ASP A 2 -1.67 -26.22 -18.63
CA ASP A 2 -0.67 -26.35 -19.70
C ASP A 2 0.62 -25.72 -19.17
N SER A 3 1.73 -26.47 -19.18
CA SER A 3 3.05 -25.94 -18.76
C SER A 3 3.54 -24.77 -19.63
N ILE A 4 2.87 -24.55 -20.76
CA ILE A 4 3.09 -23.44 -21.70
C ILE A 4 2.43 -22.15 -21.18
N MET A 5 1.23 -22.22 -20.59
CA MET A 5 0.55 -21.05 -20.01
C MET A 5 1.31 -20.51 -18.80
N ALA A 6 1.79 -21.41 -17.93
CA ALA A 6 2.64 -21.07 -16.80
C ALA A 6 3.96 -20.43 -17.26
N ARG A 7 4.62 -20.94 -18.31
CA ARG A 7 5.88 -20.36 -18.82
C ARG A 7 5.71 -18.96 -19.42
N ASN A 8 4.61 -18.67 -20.11
CA ASN A 8 4.35 -17.33 -20.64
C ASN A 8 4.00 -16.33 -19.52
N LEU A 9 3.25 -16.78 -18.49
CA LEU A 9 2.95 -15.96 -17.31
C LEU A 9 4.18 -15.75 -16.42
N LEU A 10 5.12 -16.69 -16.36
CA LEU A 10 6.27 -16.64 -15.44
C LEU A 10 7.56 -16.11 -16.09
N GLY A 11 7.66 -16.14 -17.41
CA GLY A 11 8.83 -15.66 -18.16
C GLY A 11 9.14 -14.17 -17.99
N GLY A 12 8.18 -13.39 -17.48
CA GLY A 12 8.36 -11.99 -17.09
C GLY A 12 8.68 -11.74 -15.60
N PHE A 13 8.62 -12.76 -14.74
CA PHE A 13 8.62 -12.58 -13.27
C PHE A 13 9.66 -13.42 -12.52
N SER A 14 10.59 -14.08 -13.23
CA SER A 14 11.61 -14.93 -12.60
C SER A 14 12.74 -14.11 -11.99
N GLY A 15 12.60 -13.71 -10.73
CA GLY A 15 13.70 -13.01 -10.07
C GLY A 15 13.61 -12.70 -8.59
N TYR A 16 12.68 -13.21 -7.78
CA TYR A 16 12.62 -12.82 -6.36
C TYR A 16 12.22 -13.96 -5.43
N SER A 17 13.05 -14.15 -4.38
CA SER A 17 12.93 -15.17 -3.33
C SER A 17 12.24 -14.56 -2.10
N PRO A 18 11.41 -15.33 -1.34
CA PRO A 18 10.50 -14.83 -0.30
C PRO A 18 11.16 -14.54 1.08
N VAL A 19 12.49 -14.45 1.13
CA VAL A 19 13.20 -13.91 2.28
C VAL A 19 13.53 -12.48 1.90
N LEU A 20 13.15 -11.48 2.72
CA LEU A 20 13.63 -10.09 2.56
C LEU A 20 15.05 -10.13 2.02
N SER A 21 15.29 -9.51 0.86
CA SER A 21 16.63 -9.52 0.28
C SER A 21 17.61 -9.12 1.39
N PRO A 22 18.69 -9.89 1.64
CA PRO A 22 19.70 -9.52 2.64
C PRO A 22 20.17 -8.06 2.51
N ALA A 23 20.04 -7.50 1.30
CA ALA A 23 20.23 -6.08 1.01
C ALA A 23 19.30 -5.13 1.80
N ILE A 24 18.02 -5.44 2.01
CA ILE A 24 17.06 -4.58 2.73
C ILE A 24 17.39 -4.55 4.22
N ASN A 25 17.58 -5.71 4.86
CA ASN A 25 18.00 -5.75 6.27
C ASN A 25 19.38 -5.09 6.46
N GLY A 26 20.30 -5.30 5.52
CA GLY A 26 21.59 -4.62 5.48
C GLY A 26 21.46 -3.11 5.37
N MET A 27 20.56 -2.61 4.52
CA MET A 27 20.31 -1.18 4.31
C MET A 27 19.70 -0.53 5.56
N ILE A 28 18.71 -1.17 6.20
CA ILE A 28 18.13 -0.68 7.46
C ILE A 28 19.22 -0.58 8.54
N LEU A 29 20.06 -1.61 8.65
CA LEU A 29 21.16 -1.63 9.61
C LEU A 29 22.21 -0.54 9.32
N GLN A 30 22.60 -0.36 8.06
CA GLN A 30 23.56 0.67 7.66
C GLN A 30 23.04 2.08 7.93
N LEU A 31 21.78 2.36 7.60
CA LEU A 31 21.12 3.62 7.95
C LEU A 31 21.16 3.88 9.46
N TYR A 32 20.77 2.87 10.25
CA TYR A 32 20.76 2.97 11.70
C TYR A 32 22.15 3.23 12.29
N LEU A 33 23.17 2.49 11.83
CA LEU A 33 24.54 2.63 12.31
C LEU A 33 25.15 3.97 11.89
N ALA A 34 24.99 4.37 10.63
CA ALA A 34 25.53 5.63 10.12
C ALA A 34 24.93 6.85 10.83
N ALA A 35 23.62 6.82 11.11
CA ALA A 35 22.95 7.89 11.86
C ALA A 35 23.39 7.98 13.33
N ARG A 36 23.80 6.86 13.93
CA ARG A 36 24.25 6.80 15.32
C ARG A 36 25.76 6.90 15.50
N ASP A 37 26.52 7.02 14.42
CA ASP A 37 27.97 7.12 14.49
C ASP A 37 28.38 8.44 15.17
N PRO A 38 29.11 8.41 16.30
CA PRO A 38 29.60 9.62 16.96
C PRO A 38 30.64 10.38 16.13
N ALA A 39 31.32 9.71 15.20
CA ALA A 39 32.37 10.27 14.35
C ALA A 39 31.86 10.75 12.98
N ARG A 40 30.55 10.69 12.74
CA ARG A 40 29.96 11.10 11.44
C ARG A 40 30.24 12.57 11.10
N PRO A 41 30.40 12.89 9.81
CA PRO A 41 30.58 14.28 9.38
C PRO A 41 29.34 15.11 9.74
N ARG A 42 29.56 16.31 10.28
CA ARG A 42 28.48 17.26 10.65
C ARG A 42 28.30 18.40 9.64
N LEU A 43 29.32 18.68 8.82
CA LEU A 43 29.37 19.79 7.86
C LEU A 43 30.21 19.41 6.64
N GLY A 44 30.09 20.18 5.56
CA GLY A 44 30.91 20.04 4.36
C GLY A 44 30.47 18.90 3.43
N ILE A 45 31.31 18.62 2.43
CA ILE A 45 31.01 17.69 1.32
C ILE A 45 30.70 16.28 1.83
N GLU A 46 31.42 15.82 2.85
CA GLU A 46 31.19 14.50 3.45
C GLU A 46 29.81 14.41 4.10
N ARG A 47 29.32 15.50 4.72
CA ARG A 47 27.96 15.56 5.26
C ARG A 47 26.92 15.55 4.15
N ASP A 48 27.12 16.34 3.10
CA ASP A 48 26.19 16.36 1.97
C ASP A 48 26.09 15.00 1.28
N THR A 49 27.22 14.29 1.18
CA THR A 49 27.28 12.91 0.67
C THR A 49 26.51 11.95 1.57
N LEU A 50 26.69 12.07 2.89
CA LEU A 50 25.97 11.25 3.87
C LEU A 50 24.45 11.46 3.79
N GLU A 51 24.00 12.70 3.66
CA GLU A 51 22.58 13.02 3.54
C GLU A 51 21.97 12.56 2.21
N LEU A 52 22.74 12.64 1.12
CA LEU A 52 22.33 12.03 -0.15
C LEU A 52 22.13 10.52 0.00
N ASN A 53 23.06 9.84 0.67
CA ASN A 53 22.95 8.41 0.95
C ASN A 53 21.74 8.08 1.83
N TYR A 54 21.44 8.93 2.83
CA TYR A 54 20.21 8.80 3.61
C TYR A 54 18.98 8.92 2.72
N SER A 55 18.89 9.97 1.91
CA SER A 55 17.77 10.19 1.01
C SER A 55 17.53 9.01 0.06
N THR A 56 18.58 8.54 -0.63
CA THR A 56 18.48 7.41 -1.56
C THR A 56 18.04 6.13 -0.87
N SER A 57 18.58 5.85 0.32
CA SER A 57 18.21 4.65 1.09
C SER A 57 16.77 4.74 1.59
N LEU A 58 16.36 5.90 2.11
CA LEU A 58 14.98 6.12 2.55
C LEU A 58 13.99 6.03 1.41
N TYR A 59 14.30 6.57 0.23
CA TYR A 59 13.49 6.40 -0.97
C TYR A 59 13.37 4.93 -1.36
N THR A 60 14.48 4.18 -1.36
CA THR A 60 14.47 2.76 -1.74
C THR A 60 13.67 1.94 -0.74
N LEU A 61 13.80 2.20 0.56
CA LEU A 61 12.98 1.56 1.58
C LEU A 61 11.51 1.93 1.42
N HIS A 62 11.18 3.22 1.24
CA HIS A 62 9.80 3.65 0.99
C HIS A 62 9.21 2.93 -0.21
N GLN A 63 9.89 2.91 -1.35
CA GLN A 63 9.47 2.20 -2.55
C GLN A 63 9.36 0.69 -2.34
N TYR A 64 10.29 0.07 -1.62
CA TYR A 64 10.22 -1.35 -1.29
C TYR A 64 8.96 -1.69 -0.49
N PHE A 65 8.66 -0.91 0.55
CA PHE A 65 7.45 -1.12 1.36
C PHE A 65 6.17 -0.69 0.65
N GLN A 66 6.22 0.21 -0.34
CA GLN A 66 5.10 0.54 -1.23
C GLN A 66 4.85 -0.53 -2.30
N SER A 67 5.91 -1.16 -2.81
CA SER A 67 5.83 -2.22 -3.84
C SER A 67 5.75 -3.64 -3.28
N GLU A 68 5.79 -3.79 -1.95
CA GLU A 68 5.72 -5.06 -1.25
C GLU A 68 4.46 -5.85 -1.65
N THR A 69 3.35 -5.16 -1.91
CA THR A 69 2.08 -5.75 -2.38
C THR A 69 2.23 -6.43 -3.74
N HIS A 70 2.92 -5.80 -4.69
CA HIS A 70 3.23 -6.36 -6.01
C HIS A 70 4.15 -7.57 -5.94
N GLN A 71 5.23 -7.48 -5.16
CA GLN A 71 6.11 -8.62 -4.99
C GLN A 71 5.39 -9.81 -4.31
N LYS A 72 4.58 -9.54 -3.27
CA LYS A 72 3.72 -10.55 -2.62
C LYS A 72 2.77 -11.22 -3.60
N ALA A 73 2.18 -10.43 -4.49
CA ALA A 73 1.23 -10.90 -5.49
C ALA A 73 1.88 -11.85 -6.49
N VAL A 74 3.08 -11.50 -6.97
CA VAL A 74 3.89 -12.34 -7.86
C VAL A 74 4.31 -13.65 -7.16
N GLU A 75 4.78 -13.58 -5.92
CA GLU A 75 5.17 -14.77 -5.15
C GLU A 75 3.98 -15.71 -4.88
N LEU A 76 2.81 -15.15 -4.57
CA LEU A 76 1.57 -15.90 -4.38
C LEU A 76 1.17 -16.61 -5.67
N LEU A 77 1.19 -15.92 -6.81
CA LEU A 77 0.93 -16.52 -8.11
C LEU A 77 1.93 -17.63 -8.44
N GLN A 78 3.22 -17.38 -8.25
CA GLN A 78 4.26 -18.38 -8.47
C GLN A 78 4.00 -19.63 -7.62
N LYS A 79 3.80 -19.48 -6.31
CA LYS A 79 3.53 -20.60 -5.42
C LYS A 79 2.27 -21.36 -5.83
N SER A 80 1.20 -20.64 -6.17
CA SER A 80 -0.09 -21.22 -6.57
C SER A 80 0.03 -22.01 -7.87
N ILE A 81 0.70 -21.44 -8.88
CA ILE A 81 0.89 -22.08 -10.19
C ILE A 81 1.87 -23.26 -10.08
N PHE A 82 3.02 -23.09 -9.41
CA PHE A 82 4.04 -24.14 -9.30
C PHE A 82 3.62 -25.32 -8.44
N HIS A 83 2.89 -25.07 -7.34
CA HIS A 83 2.49 -26.11 -6.38
C HIS A 83 1.03 -26.53 -6.53
N ASN A 84 0.33 -26.01 -7.55
CA ASN A 84 -1.08 -26.24 -7.79
C ASN A 84 -1.95 -25.95 -6.56
N LYS A 85 -1.60 -24.89 -5.82
CA LYS A 85 -2.30 -24.47 -4.59
C LYS A 85 -3.43 -23.50 -4.95
N PRO A 86 -4.62 -23.63 -4.33
CA PRO A 86 -5.73 -22.72 -4.59
C PRO A 86 -5.43 -21.31 -4.09
N PHE A 87 -5.90 -20.32 -4.85
CA PHE A 87 -5.88 -18.90 -4.51
C PHE A 87 -7.19 -18.21 -4.89
N GLY A 88 -7.55 -17.16 -4.17
CA GLY A 88 -8.66 -16.28 -4.48
C GLY A 88 -8.22 -15.12 -5.37
N LEU A 89 -9.07 -14.71 -6.30
CA LEU A 89 -8.87 -13.50 -7.10
C LEU A 89 -9.86 -12.43 -6.63
N TYR A 90 -9.35 -11.27 -6.27
CA TYR A 90 -10.13 -10.06 -6.04
C TYR A 90 -10.05 -9.19 -7.29
N LEU A 91 -11.21 -8.90 -7.87
CA LEU A 91 -11.36 -7.97 -8.97
C LEU A 91 -12.06 -6.71 -8.44
N ARG A 92 -11.53 -5.56 -8.82
CA ARG A 92 -12.11 -4.24 -8.60
C ARG A 92 -12.43 -3.67 -9.97
N SER A 93 -13.60 -3.04 -10.10
CA SER A 93 -13.98 -2.19 -11.24
C SER A 93 -12.79 -1.36 -11.76
N PHE A 94 -12.13 -1.83 -12.82
CA PHE A 94 -10.90 -1.22 -13.36
C PHE A 94 -11.09 0.20 -13.91
N ALA A 95 -12.33 0.62 -14.17
CA ALA A 95 -12.63 1.92 -14.77
C ALA A 95 -12.39 3.12 -13.83
N PHE A 96 -12.27 2.90 -12.51
CA PHE A 96 -11.78 3.97 -11.63
C PHE A 96 -10.27 4.25 -11.80
N GLY A 97 -9.53 3.39 -12.51
CA GLY A 97 -8.10 3.57 -12.78
C GLY A 97 -7.75 3.91 -14.23
N ALA A 98 -8.62 3.62 -15.21
CA ALA A 98 -8.28 3.62 -16.64
C ALA A 98 -8.54 4.94 -17.40
N SER A 99 -8.91 6.04 -16.73
CA SER A 99 -9.11 7.33 -17.40
C SER A 99 -7.78 8.09 -17.47
N VAL A 100 -7.18 8.12 -18.67
CA VAL A 100 -5.97 8.89 -19.02
C VAL A 100 -6.33 10.29 -19.53
N ASP A 101 -7.59 10.54 -19.88
CA ASP A 101 -8.01 11.92 -20.12
C ASP A 101 -8.00 12.66 -18.77
N PRO A 102 -7.38 13.85 -18.67
CA PRO A 102 -7.63 14.70 -17.53
C PRO A 102 -9.15 14.83 -17.49
N PRO A 103 -9.82 14.35 -16.43
CA PRO A 103 -11.24 14.56 -16.39
C PRO A 103 -11.39 16.08 -16.49
N GLN A 104 -12.36 16.55 -17.27
CA GLN A 104 -13.01 17.79 -16.89
C GLN A 104 -13.68 17.48 -15.54
N LEU A 105 -12.85 17.48 -14.50
CA LEU A 105 -13.15 17.11 -13.14
C LEU A 105 -13.97 18.28 -12.64
N ASP A 106 -15.28 18.18 -12.81
CA ASP A 106 -16.16 18.76 -11.84
C ASP A 106 -15.85 18.01 -10.54
N LEU A 107 -14.95 18.60 -9.73
CA LEU A 107 -14.42 18.08 -8.46
C LEU A 107 -15.52 17.75 -7.43
N ASN A 108 -16.78 17.93 -7.79
CA ASN A 108 -17.95 17.75 -6.95
C ASN A 108 -18.60 16.37 -7.09
N THR A 109 -18.22 15.51 -8.06
CA THR A 109 -19.06 14.32 -8.38
C THR A 109 -18.36 13.00 -8.71
N ILE A 110 -17.03 12.89 -8.64
CA ILE A 110 -16.38 11.55 -8.69
C ILE A 110 -16.19 11.05 -7.26
N ASP A 111 -17.14 10.21 -6.83
CA ASP A 111 -17.39 9.77 -5.46
C ASP A 111 -16.17 9.15 -4.76
N THR A 112 -15.54 9.96 -3.90
CA THR A 112 -14.67 9.51 -2.80
C THR A 112 -15.29 8.38 -1.97
N HIS A 113 -16.63 8.31 -1.91
CA HIS A 113 -17.37 7.24 -1.25
C HIS A 113 -17.14 5.85 -1.85
N VAL A 114 -17.09 5.69 -3.18
CA VAL A 114 -16.94 4.38 -3.83
C VAL A 114 -15.53 3.81 -3.61
N GLN A 115 -14.51 4.68 -3.61
CA GLN A 115 -13.12 4.31 -3.30
C GLN A 115 -12.96 3.89 -1.83
N MET A 116 -13.58 4.60 -0.89
CA MET A 116 -13.50 4.26 0.54
C MET A 116 -14.24 2.95 0.87
N GLN A 117 -15.38 2.66 0.22
CA GLN A 117 -16.09 1.39 0.44
C GLN A 117 -15.33 0.17 -0.12
N ASP A 118 -14.66 0.31 -1.26
CA ASP A 118 -13.77 -0.73 -1.83
C ASP A 118 -12.60 -1.05 -0.87
N GLU A 119 -11.97 -0.03 -0.30
CA GLU A 119 -10.89 -0.20 0.66
C GLU A 119 -11.37 -0.87 1.95
N HIS A 120 -12.52 -0.44 2.48
CA HIS A 120 -13.13 -1.06 3.65
C HIS A 120 -13.44 -2.54 3.36
N PHE A 121 -13.97 -2.85 2.18
CA PHE A 121 -14.20 -4.22 1.75
C PHE A 121 -12.90 -5.03 1.68
N GLN A 122 -11.84 -4.48 1.09
CA GLN A 122 -10.52 -5.12 1.03
C GLN A 122 -9.92 -5.33 2.43
N PHE A 123 -10.11 -4.40 3.37
CA PHE A 123 -9.72 -4.57 4.77
C PHE A 123 -10.45 -5.75 5.40
N TRP A 124 -11.77 -5.86 5.20
CA TRP A 124 -12.57 -6.99 5.66
C TRP A 124 -12.11 -8.32 5.05
N LEU A 125 -11.88 -8.37 3.73
CA LEU A 125 -11.31 -9.55 3.05
C LEU A 125 -9.95 -9.93 3.67
N THR A 126 -9.07 -8.94 3.85
CA THR A 126 -7.71 -9.15 4.38
C THR A 126 -7.73 -9.66 5.82
N ARG A 127 -8.64 -9.15 6.64
CA ARG A 127 -8.72 -9.50 8.06
C ARG A 127 -9.34 -10.87 8.31
N TYR A 128 -10.39 -11.23 7.58
CA TYR A 128 -11.21 -12.40 7.91
C TYR A 128 -11.10 -13.56 6.91
N ILE A 129 -10.70 -13.29 5.68
CA ILE A 129 -10.72 -14.27 4.58
C ILE A 129 -9.32 -14.65 4.14
N VAL A 130 -8.41 -13.67 3.96
CA VAL A 130 -7.00 -13.94 3.59
C VAL A 130 -6.32 -14.96 4.50
N PRO A 131 -6.55 -14.99 5.83
CA PRO A 131 -5.97 -16.01 6.69
C PRO A 131 -6.38 -17.45 6.33
N LYS A 132 -7.45 -17.63 5.57
CA LYS A 132 -8.01 -18.93 5.16
C LYS A 132 -7.76 -19.25 3.69
N VAL A 133 -7.75 -18.24 2.83
CA VAL A 133 -7.52 -18.39 1.38
C VAL A 133 -6.60 -17.26 0.95
N PRO A 134 -5.45 -17.53 0.32
CA PRO A 134 -4.59 -16.46 -0.16
C PRO A 134 -5.30 -15.73 -1.31
N PHE A 135 -5.60 -14.44 -1.14
CA PHE A 135 -6.20 -13.61 -2.18
C PHE A 135 -5.15 -12.78 -2.91
N LEU A 136 -5.41 -12.59 -4.19
CA LEU A 136 -4.65 -11.78 -5.12
C LEU A 136 -5.58 -10.70 -5.66
N ALA A 137 -5.18 -9.44 -5.60
CA ALA A 137 -5.86 -8.34 -6.27
C ALA A 137 -5.08 -7.91 -7.52
N ILE A 138 -5.75 -7.19 -8.42
CA ILE A 138 -5.11 -6.55 -9.57
C ILE A 138 -5.41 -5.05 -9.47
N GLU A 139 -4.40 -4.22 -9.68
CA GLU A 139 -4.52 -2.76 -9.55
C GLU A 139 -3.93 -2.03 -10.76
N ASN A 140 -4.43 -0.81 -10.99
CA ASN A 140 -3.87 0.12 -11.95
C ASN A 140 -2.90 1.09 -11.22
N PRO A 141 -1.62 1.17 -11.63
CA PRO A 141 -0.62 2.03 -11.00
C PRO A 141 -0.88 3.54 -11.17
N ALA A 142 -1.80 3.95 -12.07
CA ALA A 142 -2.17 5.35 -12.31
C ALA A 142 -3.06 5.96 -11.20
N LEU A 143 -3.59 5.14 -10.28
CA LEU A 143 -4.28 5.63 -9.09
C LEU A 143 -3.26 6.15 -8.07
N GLU A 144 -3.24 7.46 -7.86
CA GLU A 144 -2.27 8.16 -7.00
C GLU A 144 -2.46 7.89 -5.49
N LEU A 145 -3.63 7.38 -5.06
CA LEU A 145 -3.91 7.05 -3.67
C LEU A 145 -3.58 5.57 -3.40
N ARG A 146 -2.32 5.31 -3.05
CA ARG A 146 -1.84 3.97 -2.66
C ARG A 146 -2.03 3.76 -1.16
N THR A 147 -3.13 3.12 -0.78
CA THR A 147 -3.34 2.68 0.61
C THR A 147 -2.80 1.27 0.80
N ASN A 148 -1.71 1.19 1.58
CA ASN A 148 -0.81 0.04 1.69
C ASN A 148 -1.31 -1.09 2.64
N ASN A 149 -2.62 -1.19 2.84
CA ASN A 149 -3.26 -2.06 3.85
C ASN A 149 -4.09 -3.21 3.28
N SER A 150 -4.09 -3.36 1.96
CA SER A 150 -4.98 -4.28 1.26
C SER A 150 -4.18 -5.38 0.56
N LEU A 151 -4.82 -6.56 0.44
CA LEU A 151 -4.50 -7.74 -0.39
C LEU A 151 -3.25 -7.64 -1.28
N PRO A 152 -2.40 -8.67 -1.39
CA PRO A 152 -1.34 -8.70 -2.42
C PRO A 152 -1.85 -8.28 -3.81
N LYS A 153 -1.34 -7.18 -4.40
CA LYS A 153 -1.87 -6.58 -5.64
C LYS A 153 -0.89 -6.66 -6.79
N ILE A 154 -1.31 -7.12 -7.96
CA ILE A 154 -0.51 -6.98 -9.18
C ILE A 154 -0.82 -5.62 -9.82
N ALA A 155 0.10 -4.67 -9.63
CA ALA A 155 0.12 -3.45 -10.45
C ALA A 155 0.36 -3.77 -11.93
N LEU A 156 -0.59 -3.40 -12.80
CA LEU A 156 -0.53 -3.59 -14.24
C LEU A 156 -0.83 -2.28 -14.97
N VAL A 157 -0.01 -1.94 -15.96
CA VAL A 157 -0.26 -0.80 -16.86
C VAL A 157 -1.43 -1.06 -17.80
N ASP A 158 -2.09 0.01 -18.24
CA ASP A 158 -3.37 0.02 -18.99
C ASP A 158 -3.42 -0.94 -20.19
N ASP A 159 -2.33 -1.10 -20.92
CA ASP A 159 -2.32 -1.95 -22.13
C ASP A 159 -2.30 -3.46 -21.83
N SER A 160 -1.97 -3.84 -20.59
CA SER A 160 -1.68 -5.24 -20.22
C SER A 160 -2.75 -5.89 -19.33
N TRP A 161 -3.57 -5.09 -18.63
CA TRP A 161 -4.45 -5.61 -17.59
C TRP A 161 -5.48 -6.62 -18.11
N GLN A 162 -6.10 -6.36 -19.26
CA GLN A 162 -7.14 -7.24 -19.83
C GLN A 162 -6.59 -8.64 -20.15
N SER A 163 -5.37 -8.68 -20.70
CA SER A 163 -4.69 -9.94 -21.04
C SER A 163 -4.38 -10.76 -19.78
N VAL A 164 -3.92 -10.08 -18.73
CA VAL A 164 -3.61 -10.73 -17.45
C VAL A 164 -4.88 -11.21 -16.73
N VAL A 165 -5.92 -10.37 -16.65
CA VAL A 165 -7.23 -10.75 -16.07
C VAL A 165 -7.79 -11.99 -16.76
N LYS A 166 -7.82 -12.00 -18.11
CA LYS A 166 -8.27 -13.16 -18.89
C LYS A 166 -7.43 -14.42 -18.67
N SER A 167 -6.16 -14.27 -18.29
CA SER A 167 -5.25 -15.38 -18.02
C SER A 167 -5.37 -15.90 -16.58
N ILE A 168 -5.70 -15.04 -15.61
CA ILE A 168 -5.78 -15.40 -14.18
C ILE A 168 -7.16 -15.95 -13.79
N ILE A 169 -8.25 -15.41 -14.35
CA ILE A 169 -9.63 -15.88 -14.07
C ILE A 169 -9.80 -17.40 -14.19
N PRO A 170 -9.32 -18.07 -15.27
CA PRO A 170 -9.51 -19.50 -15.42
C PRO A 170 -8.82 -20.34 -14.33
N VAL A 171 -7.74 -19.82 -13.73
CA VAL A 171 -6.92 -20.55 -12.74
C VAL A 171 -7.21 -20.15 -11.30
N ALA A 172 -7.93 -19.06 -11.05
CA ALA A 172 -8.39 -18.67 -9.71
C ALA A 172 -9.32 -19.73 -9.13
N THR A 173 -9.31 -19.97 -7.82
CA THR A 173 -10.20 -20.95 -7.16
C THR A 173 -11.53 -20.33 -6.78
N VAL A 174 -11.47 -19.11 -6.24
CA VAL A 174 -12.62 -18.27 -5.90
C VAL A 174 -12.38 -16.91 -6.53
N ILE A 175 -13.42 -16.30 -7.08
CA ILE A 175 -13.36 -14.94 -7.62
C ILE A 175 -14.31 -14.08 -6.80
N VAL A 176 -13.83 -12.95 -6.32
CA VAL A 176 -14.63 -11.94 -5.62
C VAL A 176 -14.53 -10.66 -6.45
N LEU A 177 -15.66 -10.21 -6.99
CA LEU A 177 -15.75 -8.95 -7.72
C LEU A 177 -16.55 -7.96 -6.88
N TYR A 178 -15.95 -6.81 -6.56
CA TYR A 178 -16.63 -5.71 -5.89
C TYR A 178 -16.78 -4.52 -6.85
N PHE A 179 -17.98 -3.96 -6.92
CA PHE A 179 -18.25 -2.76 -7.72
C PHE A 179 -19.30 -1.85 -7.07
N GLY A 180 -18.98 -0.56 -6.97
CA GLY A 180 -19.97 0.44 -6.57
C GLY A 180 -20.78 0.99 -7.75
N VAL A 181 -20.16 1.13 -8.92
CA VAL A 181 -20.82 1.57 -10.15
C VAL A 181 -20.47 0.61 -11.27
N ILE A 182 -21.44 0.32 -12.14
CA ILE A 182 -21.23 -0.52 -13.33
C ILE A 182 -20.53 0.32 -14.40
N THR A 183 -19.29 -0.04 -14.66
CA THR A 183 -18.42 0.62 -15.64
C THR A 183 -18.11 -0.33 -16.79
N ASP A 184 -17.54 0.18 -17.87
CA ASP A 184 -17.12 -0.68 -18.97
C ASP A 184 -16.02 -1.67 -18.56
N GLY A 185 -15.17 -1.30 -17.59
CA GLY A 185 -14.23 -2.23 -16.95
C GLY A 185 -14.94 -3.41 -16.28
N VAL A 186 -15.99 -3.14 -15.48
CA VAL A 186 -16.79 -4.18 -14.80
C VAL A 186 -17.48 -5.10 -15.81
N LYS A 187 -18.02 -4.53 -16.90
CA LYS A 187 -18.62 -5.33 -17.98
C LYS A 187 -17.61 -6.29 -18.59
N ILE A 188 -16.40 -5.81 -18.89
CA ILE A 188 -15.30 -6.63 -19.44
C ILE A 188 -14.90 -7.73 -18.45
N GLU A 189 -14.81 -7.44 -17.15
CA GLU A 189 -14.48 -8.44 -16.13
C GLU A 189 -15.56 -9.52 -16.02
N ILE A 190 -16.83 -9.14 -16.03
CA ILE A 190 -17.98 -10.06 -16.00
C ILE A 190 -18.00 -10.93 -17.27
N GLU A 191 -17.78 -10.35 -18.44
CA GLU A 191 -17.66 -11.11 -19.69
C GLU A 191 -16.47 -12.06 -19.68
N ALA A 192 -15.33 -11.67 -19.11
CA ALA A 192 -14.17 -12.55 -18.97
C ALA A 192 -14.47 -13.74 -18.04
N ILE A 193 -15.20 -13.51 -16.94
CA ILE A 193 -15.66 -14.58 -16.02
C ILE A 193 -16.60 -15.54 -16.75
N ARG A 194 -17.55 -15.02 -17.53
CA ARG A 194 -18.47 -15.83 -18.35
C ARG A 194 -17.73 -16.66 -19.39
N PHE A 195 -16.81 -16.03 -20.11
CA PHE A 195 -16.01 -16.72 -21.13
C PHE A 195 -15.20 -17.89 -20.54
N ALA A 196 -14.75 -17.75 -19.29
CA ALA A 196 -14.05 -18.80 -18.56
C ALA A 196 -14.98 -19.84 -17.89
N ASN A 197 -16.31 -19.68 -18.00
CA ASN A 197 -17.33 -20.49 -17.30
C ASN A 197 -17.11 -20.56 -15.79
N ARG A 198 -16.82 -19.42 -15.14
CA ARG A 198 -16.49 -19.34 -13.71
C ARG A 198 -17.58 -18.69 -12.84
N GLN A 199 -18.81 -18.54 -13.34
CA GLN A 199 -19.91 -17.92 -12.61
C GLN A 199 -20.16 -18.58 -11.24
N ASP A 200 -20.16 -19.92 -11.17
CA ASP A 200 -20.37 -20.68 -9.93
C ASP A 200 -19.24 -20.53 -8.89
N SER A 201 -18.06 -20.10 -9.34
CA SER A 201 -16.90 -19.83 -8.48
C SER A 201 -16.75 -18.35 -8.13
N THR A 202 -17.70 -17.52 -8.55
CA THR A 202 -17.63 -16.07 -8.43
C THR A 202 -18.66 -15.56 -7.44
N ILE A 203 -18.26 -14.61 -6.59
CA ILE A 203 -19.15 -13.85 -5.73
C ILE A 203 -19.11 -12.39 -6.18
N LEU A 204 -20.30 -11.84 -6.45
CA LEU A 204 -20.48 -10.44 -6.82
C LEU A 204 -20.95 -9.65 -5.60
N PHE A 205 -20.21 -8.60 -5.25
CA PHE A 205 -20.59 -7.63 -4.25
C PHE A 205 -20.86 -6.27 -4.90
N HIS A 206 -22.00 -5.66 -4.58
CA HIS A 206 -22.38 -4.36 -5.09
C HIS A 206 -22.84 -3.42 -3.99
N SER A 207 -22.39 -2.16 -3.99
CA SER A 207 -22.87 -1.16 -3.02
C SER A 207 -24.10 -0.40 -3.49
N GLU A 208 -24.23 -0.18 -4.80
CA GLU A 208 -25.40 0.47 -5.42
C GLU A 208 -26.29 -0.54 -6.18
N PRO A 209 -27.55 -0.18 -6.50
CA PRO A 209 -28.43 -1.01 -7.31
C PRO A 209 -27.82 -1.35 -8.68
N ILE A 210 -27.96 -2.61 -9.08
CA ILE A 210 -27.43 -3.12 -10.35
C ILE A 210 -28.41 -2.74 -11.46
N VAL A 211 -27.97 -1.88 -12.37
CA VAL A 211 -28.71 -1.42 -13.54
C VAL A 211 -27.84 -1.58 -14.77
N ASP A 212 -28.40 -1.98 -15.91
CA ASP A 212 -27.69 -2.07 -17.20
C ASP A 212 -26.61 -3.17 -17.32
N ILE A 213 -26.73 -4.24 -16.52
CA ILE A 213 -25.98 -5.48 -16.74
C ILE A 213 -26.83 -6.69 -16.35
N ASP A 214 -26.92 -7.67 -17.25
CA ASP A 214 -27.45 -8.97 -16.89
C ASP A 214 -26.40 -9.66 -16.01
N ILE A 215 -26.81 -10.22 -14.87
CA ILE A 215 -25.99 -11.07 -13.98
C ILE A 215 -26.82 -12.25 -13.47
N SER A 216 -27.93 -12.58 -14.15
CA SER A 216 -28.84 -13.64 -13.75
C SER A 216 -28.19 -15.03 -13.74
N ASP A 217 -27.08 -15.19 -14.49
CA ASP A 217 -26.25 -16.38 -14.52
C ASP A 217 -25.25 -16.50 -13.35
N PHE A 218 -25.17 -15.48 -12.47
CA PHE A 218 -24.33 -15.53 -11.28
C PHE A 218 -25.17 -15.94 -10.05
N PRO A 219 -24.90 -17.11 -9.43
CA PRO A 219 -25.70 -17.59 -8.31
C PRO A 219 -25.43 -16.86 -6.98
N ASN A 220 -24.30 -16.17 -6.87
CA ASN A 220 -23.82 -15.57 -5.62
C ASN A 220 -23.68 -14.04 -5.77
N VAL A 221 -24.79 -13.33 -5.64
CA VAL A 221 -24.84 -11.85 -5.74
C VAL A 221 -25.33 -11.27 -4.43
N PHE A 222 -24.58 -10.33 -3.86
CA PHE A 222 -24.86 -9.74 -2.55
C PHE A 222 -24.69 -8.23 -2.56
N SER A 223 -25.62 -7.52 -1.93
CA SER A 223 -25.45 -6.10 -1.66
C SER A 223 -24.51 -5.92 -0.48
N TRP A 224 -23.47 -5.10 -0.62
CA TRP A 224 -22.53 -4.76 0.44
C TRP A 224 -22.89 -3.42 1.08
N LYS A 225 -23.11 -3.45 2.39
CA LYS A 225 -23.20 -2.26 3.25
C LYS A 225 -22.45 -2.58 4.54
N GLU A 226 -21.46 -1.75 4.89
CA GLU A 226 -20.57 -2.02 6.02
C GLU A 226 -21.33 -2.23 7.34
N GLU A 227 -22.40 -1.46 7.56
CA GLU A 227 -23.25 -1.55 8.76
C GLU A 227 -23.96 -2.92 8.91
N ASN A 228 -24.09 -3.69 7.83
CA ASN A 228 -24.89 -4.91 7.77
C ASN A 228 -24.05 -6.20 7.71
N PHE A 229 -22.73 -6.10 7.61
CA PHE A 229 -21.85 -7.27 7.47
C PHE A 229 -21.02 -7.51 8.71
N ASP A 230 -21.24 -8.67 9.33
CA ASP A 230 -20.29 -9.24 10.29
C ASP A 230 -19.32 -10.21 9.58
N ALA A 231 -18.23 -10.57 10.27
CA ALA A 231 -17.22 -11.47 9.72
C ALA A 231 -17.79 -12.86 9.38
N THR A 232 -18.83 -13.28 10.11
CA THR A 232 -19.51 -14.56 9.93
C THR A 232 -20.37 -14.59 8.66
N ALA A 233 -20.94 -13.47 8.23
CA ALA A 233 -21.73 -13.35 7.02
C ALA A 233 -20.88 -13.63 5.78
N ILE A 234 -19.73 -12.97 5.62
CA ILE A 234 -18.87 -13.20 4.44
C ILE A 234 -18.30 -14.62 4.44
N LEU A 235 -17.93 -15.15 5.61
CA LEU A 235 -17.46 -16.53 5.73
C LEU A 235 -18.54 -17.55 5.36
N SER A 236 -19.79 -17.31 5.77
CA SER A 236 -20.91 -18.17 5.40
C SER A 236 -21.16 -18.16 3.88
N ILE A 237 -21.02 -16.99 3.25
CA ILE A 237 -21.11 -16.83 1.79
C ILE A 237 -19.97 -17.59 1.10
N LEU A 238 -18.74 -17.51 1.60
CA LEU A 238 -17.64 -18.28 1.02
C LEU A 238 -17.85 -19.79 1.16
N GLN A 239 -18.48 -20.25 2.24
CA GLN A 239 -18.82 -21.66 2.43
C GLN A 239 -19.90 -22.17 1.47
N THR A 240 -20.69 -21.29 0.84
CA THR A 240 -21.65 -21.73 -0.20
C THR A 240 -20.96 -22.11 -1.51
N LEU A 241 -19.70 -21.70 -1.72
CA LEU A 241 -18.97 -22.02 -2.93
C LEU A 241 -18.56 -23.52 -2.93
N PRO A 242 -18.84 -24.26 -4.02
CA PRO A 242 -18.52 -25.68 -4.14
C PRO A 242 -17.03 -25.99 -3.91
N VAL A 243 -16.17 -25.00 -4.16
CA VAL A 243 -14.71 -25.12 -4.14
C VAL A 243 -14.12 -24.94 -2.74
N CYS A 244 -14.90 -24.39 -1.78
CA CYS A 244 -14.46 -24.17 -0.40
C CYS A 244 -14.57 -25.41 0.51
N ASN A 245 -15.16 -26.51 0.03
CA ASN A 245 -15.29 -27.77 0.77
C ASN A 245 -14.03 -28.66 0.74
N LYS A 246 -13.00 -28.29 -0.05
CA LYS A 246 -11.70 -28.97 -0.03
C LYS A 246 -10.80 -28.27 0.98
N ASP A 247 -10.12 -29.04 1.83
CA ASP A 247 -9.14 -28.59 2.84
C ASP A 247 -8.40 -27.33 2.38
N LEU A 248 -8.88 -26.16 2.81
CA LEU A 248 -8.39 -24.88 2.33
C LEU A 248 -6.95 -24.70 2.83
N CYS A 249 -6.06 -24.62 1.84
CA CYS A 249 -4.65 -24.26 1.83
C CYS A 249 -3.93 -24.03 3.16
N GLU A 250 -2.80 -24.73 3.31
CA GLU A 250 -1.71 -24.33 4.20
C GLU A 250 -1.33 -22.86 4.03
N TYR A 251 -1.20 -22.20 5.18
CA TYR A 251 -0.72 -20.85 5.39
C TYR A 251 0.32 -20.39 4.36
N VAL A 252 -0.04 -19.36 3.58
CA VAL A 252 0.98 -18.50 3.00
C VAL A 252 1.49 -17.64 4.15
N ILE A 253 2.69 -17.97 4.65
CA ILE A 253 3.46 -17.06 5.48
C ILE A 253 3.74 -15.83 4.61
N LEU A 254 2.96 -14.77 4.84
CA LEU A 254 3.26 -13.43 4.35
C LEU A 254 4.72 -13.11 4.71
N PRO A 255 5.48 -12.41 3.85
CA PRO A 255 6.93 -12.35 3.95
C PRO A 255 7.41 -12.00 5.36
N VAL A 256 8.53 -12.62 5.73
CA VAL A 256 9.16 -12.42 7.04
C VAL A 256 9.45 -10.93 7.19
N LYS A 257 8.80 -10.28 8.15
CA LYS A 257 9.03 -8.88 8.50
C LYS A 257 10.53 -8.65 8.81
N PRO A 258 11.06 -7.44 8.58
CA PRO A 258 12.44 -7.11 8.91
C PRO A 258 12.76 -7.52 10.34
N ALA A 259 13.73 -8.42 10.49
CA ALA A 259 14.16 -8.87 11.81
C ALA A 259 15.26 -7.93 12.31
N PRO A 260 15.12 -7.36 13.51
CA PRO A 260 16.21 -6.60 14.11
C PRO A 260 17.42 -7.49 14.37
N PRO A 261 18.64 -6.93 14.40
CA PRO A 261 19.80 -7.58 14.99
C PRO A 261 19.46 -8.11 16.39
N SER A 262 20.04 -9.25 16.78
CA SER A 262 19.77 -9.89 18.08
C SER A 262 19.89 -8.93 19.27
N ILE A 263 20.83 -8.00 19.22
CA ILE A 263 21.08 -7.02 20.28
C ILE A 263 19.99 -5.95 20.41
N LEU A 264 19.20 -5.72 19.36
CA LEU A 264 18.14 -4.70 19.32
C LEU A 264 16.74 -5.32 19.45
N LYS A 265 16.61 -6.65 19.37
CA LYS A 265 15.34 -7.36 19.17
C LYS A 265 14.26 -6.99 20.18
N ASP A 266 14.62 -6.90 21.45
CA ASP A 266 13.67 -6.66 22.54
C ASP A 266 13.45 -5.16 22.83
N TYR A 267 14.15 -4.27 22.12
CA TYR A 267 14.18 -2.84 22.40
C TYR A 267 13.77 -1.96 21.22
N THR A 268 13.38 -2.56 20.08
CA THR A 268 13.14 -1.83 18.83
C THR A 268 12.09 -0.72 19.00
N ASP A 269 10.97 -0.98 19.65
CA ASP A 269 9.93 0.04 19.89
C ASP A 269 10.40 1.15 20.82
N GLY A 270 11.11 0.80 21.90
CA GLY A 270 11.68 1.76 22.83
C GLY A 270 12.71 2.67 22.14
N ILE A 271 13.58 2.09 21.32
CA ILE A 271 14.59 2.82 20.54
C ILE A 271 13.94 3.76 19.53
N THR A 272 12.92 3.29 18.79
CA THR A 272 12.18 4.11 17.84
C THR A 272 11.56 5.32 18.53
N ASN A 273 10.81 5.11 19.61
CA ASN A 273 10.13 6.20 20.32
C ASN A 273 11.12 7.16 20.99
N MET A 274 12.21 6.66 21.57
CA MET A 274 13.26 7.51 22.15
C MET A 274 13.99 8.33 21.09
N GLY A 275 14.26 7.75 19.92
CA GLY A 275 14.84 8.44 18.78
C GLY A 275 13.95 9.58 18.30
N LEU A 276 12.65 9.33 18.16
CA LEU A 276 11.66 10.33 17.79
C LEU A 276 11.60 11.50 18.79
N LEU A 277 11.53 11.19 20.10
CA LEU A 277 11.49 12.20 21.16
C LEU A 277 12.79 13.02 21.23
N ALA A 278 13.95 12.36 21.14
CA ALA A 278 15.24 13.01 21.14
C ALA A 278 15.41 13.94 19.93
N GLY A 279 15.05 13.47 18.73
CA GLY A 279 15.07 14.27 17.51
C GLY A 279 14.14 15.49 17.60
N HIS A 280 12.94 15.32 18.16
CA HIS A 280 12.01 16.43 18.35
C HIS A 280 12.55 17.48 19.33
N HIS A 281 13.19 17.06 20.42
CA HIS A 281 13.88 17.96 21.33
C HIS A 281 15.03 18.71 20.63
N MET A 282 15.84 18.02 19.82
CA MET A 282 16.92 18.64 19.04
C MET A 282 16.40 19.67 18.04
N LEU A 283 15.32 19.34 17.33
CA LEU A 283 14.66 20.24 16.37
C LEU A 283 14.18 21.53 17.06
N LYS A 284 13.55 21.41 18.23
CA LYS A 284 13.10 22.57 19.03
C LYS A 284 14.26 23.46 19.50
N ASN A 285 15.42 22.89 19.75
CA ASN A 285 16.63 23.61 20.16
C ASN A 285 17.52 24.02 18.98
N SER A 286 16.99 24.02 17.75
CA SER A 286 17.72 24.38 16.52
C SER A 286 18.96 23.53 16.22
N MET A 287 19.06 22.34 16.79
CA MET A 287 20.12 21.36 16.51
C MET A 287 19.74 20.50 15.30
N TYR A 288 19.54 21.14 14.14
CA TYR A 288 18.91 20.50 12.98
C TYR A 288 19.69 19.30 12.43
N VAL A 289 21.02 19.35 12.43
CA VAL A 289 21.86 18.23 11.96
C VAL A 289 21.70 17.01 12.86
N ASP A 290 21.78 17.21 14.17
CA ASP A 290 21.58 16.12 15.14
C ASP A 290 20.14 15.60 15.10
N ALA A 291 19.15 16.48 14.87
CA ALA A 291 17.75 16.09 14.69
C ALA A 291 17.56 15.20 13.46
N VAL A 292 18.17 15.54 12.31
CA VAL A 292 18.16 14.71 11.09
C VAL A 292 18.63 13.29 11.42
N ASP A 293 19.76 13.18 12.12
CA ASP A 293 20.36 11.88 12.41
C ASP A 293 19.48 11.06 13.39
N ALA A 294 18.90 11.71 14.39
CA ALA A 294 17.95 11.08 15.30
C ALA A 294 16.70 10.56 14.57
N PHE A 295 16.14 11.33 13.64
CA PHE A 295 14.99 10.90 12.85
C PHE A 295 15.32 9.79 11.85
N VAL A 296 16.49 9.83 11.19
CA VAL A 296 16.94 8.74 10.30
C VAL A 296 17.10 7.43 11.09
N ALA A 297 17.71 7.48 12.28
CA ALA A 297 17.82 6.32 13.14
C ALA A 297 16.44 5.79 13.59
N SER A 298 15.51 6.70 13.93
CA SER A 298 14.13 6.35 14.29
C SER A 298 13.37 5.72 13.13
N ILE A 299 13.52 6.22 11.91
CA ILE A 299 12.90 5.64 10.71
C ILE A 299 13.45 4.23 10.49
N ALA A 300 14.78 4.05 10.55
CA ALA A 300 15.39 2.74 10.40
C ALA A 300 14.87 1.73 11.45
N SER A 301 14.84 2.09 12.73
CA SER A 301 14.35 1.20 13.78
C SER A 301 12.85 0.92 13.68
N SER A 302 12.06 1.87 13.16
CA SER A 302 10.61 1.68 12.92
C SER A 302 10.32 0.59 11.88
N PHE A 303 11.25 0.26 10.98
CA PHE A 303 11.09 -0.87 10.06
C PHE A 303 11.23 -2.22 10.79
N TRP A 304 12.08 -2.31 11.81
CA TRP A 304 12.17 -3.51 12.64
C TRP A 304 11.02 -3.62 13.65
N SER A 305 10.66 -2.49 14.25
CA SER A 305 9.62 -2.44 15.28
C SER A 305 8.21 -2.48 14.70
N GLN A 306 8.08 -2.23 13.39
CA GLN A 306 6.81 -2.18 12.66
C GLN A 306 5.88 -1.05 13.15
N ASN A 307 6.44 -0.06 13.83
CA ASN A 307 5.72 1.11 14.30
C ASN A 307 5.63 2.15 13.19
N GLU A 308 4.62 2.01 12.34
CA GLU A 308 4.39 2.90 11.21
C GLU A 308 4.01 4.32 11.65
N TYR A 309 3.31 4.47 12.78
CA TYR A 309 2.99 5.80 13.34
C TYR A 309 4.26 6.58 13.65
N ALA A 310 5.19 5.97 14.39
CA ALA A 310 6.48 6.61 14.66
C ALA A 310 7.27 6.90 13.38
N ARG A 311 7.14 6.05 12.35
CA ARG A 311 7.74 6.28 11.03
C ARG A 311 7.17 7.52 10.35
N ALA A 312 5.85 7.69 10.34
CA ALA A 312 5.19 8.86 9.75
C ALA A 312 5.63 10.15 10.44
N PHE A 313 5.60 10.19 11.78
CA PHE A 313 6.09 11.35 12.52
C PHE A 313 7.58 11.60 12.31
N ALA A 314 8.40 10.56 12.24
CA ALA A 314 9.83 10.73 11.99
C ALA A 314 10.10 11.28 10.58
N TYR A 315 9.40 10.82 9.53
CA TYR A 315 9.48 11.42 8.20
C TYR A 315 9.03 12.89 8.22
N ARG A 316 7.91 13.21 8.87
CA ARG A 316 7.45 14.61 9.02
C ARG A 316 8.55 15.49 9.62
N TYR A 317 9.07 15.13 10.80
CA TYR A 317 10.05 15.98 11.47
C TYR A 317 11.42 15.99 10.77
N LEU A 318 11.75 14.93 10.03
CA LEU A 318 12.91 14.91 9.14
C LEU A 318 12.75 15.93 8.01
N ALA A 319 11.58 15.99 7.36
CA ALA A 319 11.27 17.00 6.36
C ALA A 319 11.35 18.42 6.95
N CYS A 320 10.82 18.64 8.17
CA CYS A 320 10.98 19.93 8.86
C CYS A 320 12.46 20.28 9.07
N SER A 321 13.28 19.32 9.48
CA SER A 321 14.71 19.53 9.73
C SER A 321 15.45 19.92 8.44
N PHE A 322 15.18 19.23 7.33
CA PHE A 322 15.75 19.59 6.03
C PHE A 322 15.28 20.95 5.51
N SER A 323 14.02 21.32 5.76
CA SER A 323 13.51 22.66 5.46
C SER A 323 14.28 23.74 6.22
N LYS A 324 14.53 23.54 7.52
CA LYS A 324 15.34 24.47 8.35
C LYS A 324 16.81 24.54 7.92
N LEU A 325 17.33 23.50 7.26
CA LEU A 325 18.65 23.46 6.64
C LEU A 325 18.67 24.00 5.20
N ASN A 326 17.55 24.56 4.70
CA ASN A 326 17.39 25.04 3.33
C ASN A 326 17.58 23.96 2.25
N LYS A 327 17.35 22.69 2.59
CA LYS A 327 17.42 21.52 1.70
C LYS A 327 16.01 21.15 1.21
N LEU A 328 15.42 22.09 0.47
CA LEU A 328 13.98 22.12 0.18
C LEU A 328 13.50 20.93 -0.66
N GLN A 329 14.28 20.50 -1.66
CA GLN A 329 13.92 19.34 -2.48
C GLN A 329 13.80 18.05 -1.64
N LEU A 330 14.78 17.80 -0.76
CA LEU A 330 14.75 16.66 0.16
C LEU A 330 13.59 16.75 1.13
N ALA A 331 13.27 17.95 1.62
CA ALA A 331 12.12 18.17 2.49
C ALA A 331 10.80 17.81 1.80
N ILE A 332 10.63 18.16 0.51
CA ILE A 332 9.44 17.81 -0.28
C ILE A 332 9.34 16.29 -0.46
N ASP A 333 10.43 15.64 -0.87
CA ASP A 333 10.44 14.18 -1.10
C ASP A 333 10.08 13.41 0.18
N ILE A 334 10.62 13.84 1.32
CA ILE A 334 10.39 13.18 2.61
C ILE A 334 9.01 13.48 3.18
N LEU A 335 8.48 14.69 2.94
CA LEU A 335 7.12 15.04 3.34
C LEU A 335 6.09 14.14 2.64
N GLU A 336 6.31 13.85 1.36
CA GLU A 336 5.45 12.93 0.62
C GLU A 336 5.39 11.54 1.29
N TYR A 337 6.52 10.98 1.73
CA TYR A 337 6.54 9.68 2.42
C TYR A 337 5.77 9.72 3.74
N SER A 338 5.79 10.86 4.43
CA SER A 338 5.00 11.07 5.64
C SER A 338 3.51 11.12 5.34
N LEU A 339 3.10 11.82 4.28
CA LEU A 339 1.68 11.95 3.91
C LEU A 339 1.13 10.61 3.44
N ASP A 340 1.89 9.81 2.70
CA ASP A 340 1.50 8.45 2.30
C ASP A 340 1.12 7.59 3.52
N LEU A 341 1.86 7.72 4.63
CA LEU A 341 1.57 7.00 5.88
C LEU A 341 0.41 7.62 6.68
N PHE A 342 0.26 8.94 6.70
CA PHE A 342 -0.87 9.56 7.40
C PHE A 342 -2.19 9.31 6.68
N GLU A 343 -2.20 9.30 5.36
CA GLU A 343 -3.35 8.85 4.56
C GLU A 343 -3.74 7.45 4.96
N LYS A 344 -2.75 6.53 5.01
CA LYS A 344 -2.96 5.16 5.49
C LYS A 344 -3.66 5.12 6.86
N PHE A 345 -3.24 5.94 7.84
CA PHE A 345 -3.87 5.96 9.16
C PHE A 345 -5.22 6.66 9.20
N ALA A 346 -5.48 7.62 8.31
CA ALA A 346 -6.74 8.35 8.28
C ALA A 346 -7.92 7.44 7.94
N HIS A 347 -7.66 6.30 7.28
CA HIS A 347 -8.65 5.25 7.06
C HIS A 347 -8.99 4.46 8.32
N GLU A 348 -8.00 4.23 9.20
CA GLU A 348 -8.20 3.43 10.43
C GLU A 348 -8.77 4.28 11.58
N ASN A 349 -8.34 5.53 11.70
CA ASN A 349 -8.76 6.44 12.76
C ASN A 349 -8.63 7.92 12.32
N PRO A 350 -9.60 8.45 11.55
CA PRO A 350 -9.54 9.79 10.96
C PRO A 350 -9.25 10.88 11.98
N SER A 351 -10.00 10.89 13.09
CA SER A 351 -9.90 11.92 14.12
C SER A 351 -8.53 12.00 14.78
N SER A 352 -7.84 10.87 14.93
CA SER A 352 -6.48 10.83 15.48
C SER A 352 -5.45 11.45 14.53
N VAL A 353 -5.68 11.32 13.22
CA VAL A 353 -4.80 11.89 12.18
C VAL A 353 -5.03 13.39 12.05
N ALA A 354 -6.28 13.84 12.05
CA ALA A 354 -6.60 15.27 12.14
C ALA A 354 -5.90 15.93 13.33
N GLU A 355 -6.00 15.32 14.52
CA GLU A 355 -5.35 15.83 15.73
C GLU A 355 -3.81 15.85 15.59
N ALA A 356 -3.23 14.77 15.05
CA ALA A 356 -1.79 14.68 14.79
C ALA A 356 -1.29 15.72 13.77
N LEU A 357 -2.12 16.09 12.80
CA LEU A 357 -1.83 17.07 11.75
C LEU A 357 -2.38 18.47 12.06
N GLN A 358 -2.99 18.65 13.22
CA GLN A 358 -3.50 19.95 13.63
C GLN A 358 -2.29 20.87 13.90
N ASN A 359 -2.24 22.00 13.19
CA ASN A 359 -1.17 23.02 13.28
C ASN A 359 0.17 22.63 12.62
N VAL A 360 0.17 22.01 11.44
CA VAL A 360 1.41 21.85 10.64
C VAL A 360 1.81 23.14 9.90
N ASN A 361 1.98 24.23 10.65
CA ASN A 361 2.45 25.53 10.09
C ASN A 361 3.94 25.47 9.67
N GLU A 362 4.61 24.36 9.97
CA GLU A 362 6.04 24.12 9.79
C GLU A 362 6.43 24.01 8.29
N PHE A 363 5.46 23.74 7.42
CA PHE A 363 5.66 23.61 5.97
C PHE A 363 5.08 24.77 5.16
N ASP A 364 4.44 25.76 5.79
CA ASP A 364 3.87 26.93 5.09
C ASP A 364 4.90 27.63 4.21
N ASN A 365 6.14 27.74 4.69
CA ASN A 365 7.24 28.32 3.92
C ASN A 365 7.60 27.50 2.67
N ILE A 366 7.51 26.16 2.72
CA ILE A 366 7.75 25.30 1.55
C ILE A 366 6.61 25.48 0.55
N PHE A 367 5.36 25.44 1.03
CA PHE A 367 4.19 25.60 0.19
C PHE A 367 4.12 26.99 -0.45
N GLN A 368 4.52 28.04 0.27
CA GLN A 368 4.58 29.41 -0.27
C GLN A 368 5.71 29.59 -1.29
N GLN A 369 6.91 29.04 -1.04
CA GLN A 369 8.06 29.21 -1.93
C GLN A 369 7.95 28.41 -3.24
N PHE A 370 7.26 27.27 -3.21
CA PHE A 370 7.13 26.38 -4.36
C PHE A 370 5.69 26.19 -4.81
N SER A 371 4.78 27.13 -4.50
CA SER A 371 3.35 27.04 -4.85
C SER A 371 3.09 26.89 -6.36
N THR A 372 4.05 27.27 -7.20
CA THR A 372 3.98 27.16 -8.66
C THR A 372 4.37 25.77 -9.19
N ILE A 373 4.92 24.90 -8.35
CA ILE A 373 5.25 23.52 -8.69
C ILE A 373 4.02 22.65 -8.44
N SER A 374 3.50 22.03 -9.50
CA SER A 374 2.32 21.15 -9.45
C SER A 374 2.39 20.10 -8.31
N ARG A 375 3.56 19.48 -8.11
CA ARG A 375 3.78 18.51 -7.03
C ARG A 375 3.56 19.10 -5.63
N VAL A 376 3.94 20.36 -5.40
CA VAL A 376 3.80 21.02 -4.09
C VAL A 376 2.36 21.43 -3.83
N ASP A 377 1.66 21.92 -4.85
CA ASP A 377 0.22 22.16 -4.80
C ASP A 377 -0.56 20.87 -4.48
N HIS A 378 -0.17 19.75 -5.10
CA HIS A 378 -0.76 18.44 -4.79
C HIS A 378 -0.55 18.03 -3.33
N LEU A 379 0.67 18.17 -2.80
CA LEU A 379 0.97 17.85 -1.39
C LEU A 379 0.20 18.75 -0.42
N GLN A 380 0.03 20.04 -0.75
CA GLN A 380 -0.76 20.97 0.06
C GLN A 380 -2.23 20.58 0.11
N LYS A 381 -2.81 20.16 -1.03
CA LYS A 381 -4.18 19.64 -1.11
C LYS A 381 -4.34 18.38 -0.27
N ARG A 382 -3.42 17.42 -0.40
CA ARG A 382 -3.40 16.18 0.41
C ARG A 382 -3.40 16.48 1.91
N LEU A 383 -2.49 17.35 2.35
CA LEU A 383 -2.42 17.76 3.75
C LEU A 383 -3.72 18.42 4.24
N SER A 384 -4.30 19.31 3.42
CA SER A 384 -5.55 20.01 3.77
C SER A 384 -6.72 19.03 3.96
N ILE A 385 -6.81 18.00 3.11
CA ILE A 385 -7.83 16.94 3.22
C ILE A 385 -7.67 16.17 4.53
N LEU A 386 -6.44 15.84 4.90
CA LEU A 386 -6.15 15.09 6.14
C LEU A 386 -6.38 15.91 7.41
N GLN A 387 -6.36 17.23 7.33
CA GLN A 387 -6.63 18.11 8.48
C GLN A 387 -8.14 18.32 8.74
N LEU A 388 -8.99 18.04 7.75
CA LEU A 388 -10.44 18.21 7.83
C LEU A 388 -11.20 16.94 8.24
N LYS A 389 -10.54 15.77 8.14
CA LYS A 389 -11.07 14.44 8.49
C LYS A 389 -10.59 14.04 9.87
#